data_AF-A0A9P0JZT9-F1
#
_entry.id   AF-A0A9P0JZT9-F1
#
_cell.length_a   1.000
_cell.length_b   1.000
_cell.length_c   1.000
_cell.angle_alpha   90.00
_cell.angle_beta   90.00
_cell.angle_gamma   90.00
#
_symmetry.space_group_name_H-M   'P 1'
#
loop_
_entity.id
_entity.type
_entity.pdbx_description
1 polymer ?
#
loop_
_entity_poly.entity_id
_entity_poly.type
_entity_poly.pdbx_seq_one_letter_code
_entity_poly.pdbx_strand_id
1 'polypeptide(L)'
;MAEIQEFDSIEEILEKLPKNECDTVKRVLYGKGTDDLNLPQKPNALSEKYNIQLLGCRFSCNKEELRPPRIVRVGLFQHKTPLPTWSAIKEMREAVFKMASEALEVAALSGVNVFCFQEAWNMPFAFCTREKQHWCEYAEIAEHGSTTSFLKELAKRYNMVIISPILERDEVHNDTIWNTAVVIDNHGDYLGKHRKNHIPRVGDFNESTYYFEGNTGHPVFKVTEIQCSQANLRAHLSRKL
;
A
#
# COMPACT_ATOMS: atom_id res chain seq x y z
N MET A 1 27.64 -22.81 15.80
CA MET A 1 26.40 -22.02 15.75
C MET A 1 25.31 -22.99 15.35
N ALA A 2 24.24 -23.14 16.12
CA ALA A 2 23.13 -23.99 15.69
C ALA A 2 22.59 -23.41 14.38
N GLU A 3 22.43 -24.25 13.35
CA GLU A 3 21.67 -23.88 12.16
C GLU A 3 20.26 -23.55 12.64
N ILE A 4 19.93 -22.26 12.69
CA ILE A 4 18.57 -21.83 12.95
C ILE A 4 17.80 -22.24 11.70
N GLN A 5 16.91 -23.23 11.84
CA GLN A 5 16.00 -23.59 10.77
C GLN A 5 15.09 -22.39 10.52
N GLU A 6 15.30 -21.73 9.38
CA GLU A 6 14.44 -20.63 8.93
C GLU A 6 13.06 -21.19 8.53
N PHE A 7 12.05 -20.33 8.55
CA PHE A 7 10.69 -20.66 8.14
C PHE A 7 10.13 -19.52 7.29
N ASP A 8 9.28 -19.87 6.31
CA ASP A 8 8.76 -18.88 5.37
C ASP A 8 7.52 -18.16 5.92
N SER A 9 6.69 -18.85 6.71
CA SER A 9 5.51 -18.26 7.36
C SER A 9 5.12 -18.98 8.65
N ILE A 10 4.38 -18.27 9.51
CA ILE A 10 3.79 -18.86 10.72
C ILE A 10 2.76 -19.92 10.31
N GLU A 11 1.98 -19.63 9.27
CA GLU A 11 0.92 -20.49 8.74
C GLU A 11 1.47 -21.87 8.32
N GLU A 12 2.62 -21.91 7.63
CA GLU A 12 3.27 -23.16 7.23
C GLU A 12 3.71 -24.00 8.45
N ILE A 13 4.15 -23.36 9.54
CA ILE A 13 4.47 -24.07 10.78
C ILE A 13 3.21 -24.62 11.42
N LEU A 14 2.16 -23.81 11.52
CA LEU A 14 0.90 -24.21 12.15
C LEU A 14 0.24 -25.37 11.41
N GLU A 15 0.38 -25.44 10.09
CA GLU A 15 -0.18 -26.51 9.26
C GLU A 15 0.49 -27.88 9.46
N LYS A 16 1.66 -27.91 10.11
CA LYS A 16 2.32 -29.17 10.52
C LYS A 16 1.68 -29.80 11.77
N LEU A 17 0.85 -29.05 12.51
CA LEU A 17 0.14 -29.55 13.68
C LEU A 17 -1.06 -30.45 13.30
N PRO A 18 -1.48 -31.37 14.18
CA PRO A 18 -2.75 -32.08 14.00
C PRO A 18 -3.90 -31.10 13.81
N LYS A 19 -4.82 -31.40 12.88
CA LYS A 19 -5.88 -30.46 12.45
C LYS A 19 -6.63 -29.80 13.62
N ASN A 20 -7.02 -30.56 14.64
CA ASN A 20 -7.74 -30.03 15.80
C ASN A 20 -6.92 -29.03 16.63
N GLU A 21 -5.61 -29.30 16.78
CA GLU A 21 -4.69 -28.39 17.45
C GLU A 21 -4.43 -27.15 16.60
N CYS A 22 -4.21 -27.33 15.28
CA CYS A 22 -4.06 -26.24 14.33
C CYS A 22 -5.28 -25.31 14.37
N ASP A 23 -6.49 -25.85 14.28
CA ASP A 23 -7.75 -25.08 14.33
C ASP A 23 -7.90 -24.34 15.67
N THR A 24 -7.52 -24.99 16.78
CA THR A 24 -7.56 -24.38 18.11
C THR A 24 -6.57 -23.22 18.23
N VAL A 25 -5.33 -23.41 17.79
CA VAL A 25 -4.27 -22.39 17.81
C VAL A 25 -4.65 -21.24 16.88
N LYS A 26 -5.07 -21.52 15.64
CA LYS A 26 -5.53 -20.49 14.69
C LYS A 26 -6.70 -19.69 15.25
N ARG A 27 -7.64 -20.32 15.96
CA ARG A 27 -8.76 -19.61 16.62
C ARG A 27 -8.30 -18.67 17.74
N VAL A 28 -7.28 -19.05 18.51
CA VAL A 28 -6.74 -18.22 19.60
C VAL A 28 -5.93 -17.05 19.03
N LEU A 29 -5.09 -17.31 18.01
CA LEU A 29 -4.21 -16.30 17.42
C LEU A 29 -4.94 -15.33 16.50
N TYR A 30 -5.84 -15.82 15.65
CA TYR A 30 -6.50 -15.04 14.59
C TYR A 30 -8.00 -14.81 14.84
N GLY A 31 -8.57 -15.34 15.92
CA GLY A 31 -9.99 -15.20 16.23
C GLY A 31 -10.89 -16.06 15.33
N LYS A 32 -11.89 -15.45 14.69
CA LYS A 32 -12.85 -16.18 13.82
C LYS A 32 -12.24 -16.62 12.48
N GLY A 33 -11.02 -16.15 12.17
CA GLY A 33 -10.39 -16.35 10.86
C GLY A 33 -11.04 -15.54 9.75
N THR A 34 -10.62 -15.78 8.52
CA THR A 34 -11.12 -15.15 7.30
C THR A 34 -11.51 -16.21 6.29
N ASP A 35 -12.49 -15.91 5.44
CA ASP A 35 -12.76 -16.76 4.28
C ASP A 35 -11.76 -16.46 3.16
N ASP A 36 -11.43 -17.45 2.34
CA ASP A 36 -10.65 -17.21 1.13
C ASP A 36 -11.44 -16.38 0.11
N LEU A 37 -10.77 -15.41 -0.51
CA LEU A 37 -11.33 -14.65 -1.61
C LEU A 37 -10.90 -15.31 -2.92
N ASN A 38 -11.87 -15.90 -3.64
CA ASN A 38 -11.61 -16.41 -4.99
C ASN A 38 -11.27 -15.25 -5.94
N LEU A 39 -9.98 -15.11 -6.25
CA LEU A 39 -9.48 -14.12 -7.19
C LEU A 39 -9.67 -14.60 -8.65
N PRO A 40 -9.96 -13.70 -9.60
CA PRO A 40 -10.11 -14.09 -11.00
C PRO A 40 -8.81 -14.70 -11.57
N GLN A 41 -8.91 -15.51 -12.63
CA GLN A 41 -7.72 -16.16 -13.24
C GLN A 41 -6.72 -15.17 -13.83
N LYS A 42 -7.20 -14.06 -14.42
CA LYS A 42 -6.35 -13.05 -15.06
C LYS A 42 -5.33 -12.40 -14.10
N PRO A 43 -5.70 -11.86 -12.93
CA PRO A 43 -4.73 -11.30 -11.99
C PRO A 43 -3.75 -12.34 -11.46
N ASN A 44 -4.13 -13.62 -11.28
CA ASN A 44 -3.19 -14.67 -10.86
C ASN A 44 -2.09 -14.91 -11.92
N ALA A 45 -2.48 -15.07 -13.19
CA ALA A 45 -1.50 -15.26 -14.26
C ALA A 45 -0.58 -14.04 -14.42
N LEU A 46 -1.11 -12.83 -14.19
CA LEU A 46 -0.33 -11.60 -14.27
C LEU A 46 0.62 -11.43 -13.07
N SER A 47 0.17 -11.80 -11.87
CA SER A 47 1.00 -11.74 -10.67
C SER A 47 2.17 -12.73 -10.77
N GLU A 48 1.95 -13.94 -11.29
CA GLU A 48 3.03 -14.88 -11.60
C GLU A 48 4.06 -14.30 -12.58
N LYS A 49 3.59 -13.67 -13.67
CA LYS A 49 4.46 -13.01 -14.66
C LYS A 49 5.31 -11.90 -14.04
N TYR A 50 4.74 -11.12 -13.13
CA TYR A 50 5.44 -10.04 -12.42
C TYR A 50 6.18 -10.51 -11.16
N ASN A 51 6.16 -11.81 -10.86
CA ASN A 51 6.74 -12.38 -9.64
C ASN A 51 6.21 -11.71 -8.35
N ILE A 52 4.90 -11.51 -8.31
CA ILE A 52 4.15 -10.95 -7.18
C ILE A 52 3.35 -12.09 -6.55
N GLN A 53 3.53 -12.31 -5.25
CA GLN A 53 2.64 -13.18 -4.48
C GLN A 53 1.29 -12.49 -4.30
N LEU A 54 0.22 -13.12 -4.79
CA LEU A 54 -1.13 -12.60 -4.70
C LEU A 54 -1.98 -13.47 -3.77
N LEU A 55 -2.46 -12.88 -2.68
CA LEU A 55 -3.32 -13.52 -1.69
C LEU A 55 -4.62 -12.71 -1.53
N GLY A 56 -5.72 -13.40 -1.25
CA GLY A 56 -7.02 -12.77 -1.07
C GLY A 56 -7.79 -13.41 0.07
N CYS A 57 -8.23 -12.58 1.02
CA CYS A 57 -9.12 -12.98 2.09
C CYS A 57 -10.36 -12.09 2.15
N ARG A 58 -11.40 -12.57 2.83
CA ARG A 58 -12.69 -11.90 2.94
C ARG A 58 -13.14 -11.85 4.40
N PHE A 59 -13.54 -10.65 4.81
CA PHE A 59 -14.27 -10.40 6.04
C PHE A 59 -15.74 -10.18 5.70
N SER A 60 -16.61 -10.99 6.30
CA SER A 60 -18.05 -10.94 6.08
C SER A 60 -18.75 -10.23 7.23
N CYS A 61 -19.89 -9.60 6.95
CA CYS A 61 -20.76 -9.00 7.94
C CYS A 61 -22.16 -9.63 7.90
N ASN A 62 -22.91 -9.48 8.99
CA ASN A 62 -24.32 -9.86 9.01
C ASN A 62 -25.13 -8.96 8.08
N LYS A 63 -26.14 -9.52 7.44
CA LYS A 63 -27.05 -8.75 6.59
C LYS A 63 -27.88 -7.80 7.46
N GLU A 64 -27.91 -6.51 7.11
CA GLU A 64 -28.83 -5.54 7.67
C GLU A 64 -30.12 -5.47 6.83
N GLU A 65 -31.23 -5.13 7.47
CA GLU A 65 -32.53 -4.93 6.79
C GLU A 65 -32.61 -3.56 6.11
N LEU A 66 -32.01 -2.53 6.73
CA LEU A 66 -32.16 -1.14 6.31
C LEU A 66 -31.01 -0.65 5.43
N ARG A 67 -29.87 -1.36 5.40
CA ARG A 67 -28.68 -0.93 4.68
C ARG A 67 -28.15 -2.03 3.78
N PRO A 68 -27.84 -1.72 2.51
CA PRO A 68 -27.08 -2.63 1.69
C PRO A 68 -25.64 -2.75 2.21
N PRO A 69 -24.96 -3.88 1.97
CA PRO A 69 -23.56 -4.03 2.37
C PRO A 69 -22.68 -3.05 1.60
N ARG A 70 -21.82 -2.32 2.32
CA ARG A 70 -20.77 -1.48 1.73
C ARG A 70 -19.50 -2.30 1.53
N ILE A 71 -19.48 -3.06 0.44
CA ILE A 71 -18.34 -3.94 0.10
C ILE A 71 -17.20 -3.08 -0.46
N VAL A 72 -16.01 -3.25 0.11
CA VAL A 72 -14.77 -2.59 -0.33
C VAL A 72 -13.67 -3.65 -0.41
N ARG A 73 -12.84 -3.60 -1.45
CA ARG A 73 -11.61 -4.37 -1.58
C ARG A 73 -10.41 -3.47 -1.33
N VAL A 74 -9.55 -3.87 -0.40
CA VAL A 74 -8.32 -3.17 -0.06
C VAL A 74 -7.13 -4.00 -0.54
N GLY A 75 -6.20 -3.36 -1.24
CA GLY A 75 -4.93 -3.93 -1.64
C GLY A 75 -3.80 -3.40 -0.76
N LEU A 76 -2.97 -4.28 -0.25
CA LEU A 76 -1.75 -3.95 0.48
C LEU A 76 -0.57 -4.50 -0.33
N PHE A 77 0.46 -3.68 -0.51
CA PHE A 77 1.62 -4.08 -1.27
C PHE A 77 2.91 -3.88 -0.49
N GLN A 78 3.61 -5.00 -0.30
CA GLN A 78 4.92 -5.07 0.32
C GLN A 78 5.95 -5.46 -0.73
N HIS A 79 7.13 -4.84 -0.68
CA HIS A 79 8.21 -5.16 -1.59
C HIS A 79 9.58 -4.87 -1.00
N LYS A 80 10.59 -5.50 -1.59
CA LYS A 80 12.00 -5.15 -1.38
C LYS A 80 12.44 -4.05 -2.34
N THR A 81 13.53 -3.37 -2.02
CA THR A 81 14.20 -2.46 -2.95
C THR A 81 14.61 -3.22 -4.23
N PRO A 82 14.26 -2.74 -5.44
CA PRO A 82 14.47 -3.50 -6.67
C PRO A 82 15.92 -3.51 -7.17
N LEU A 83 16.72 -2.53 -6.74
CA LEU A 83 18.11 -2.37 -7.14
C LEU A 83 19.01 -2.25 -5.89
N PRO A 84 20.33 -2.45 -6.03
CA PRO A 84 21.27 -2.16 -4.96
C PRO A 84 21.22 -0.70 -4.50
N THR A 85 21.51 -0.45 -3.23
CA THR A 85 21.39 0.89 -2.61
C THR A 85 22.40 1.92 -3.15
N TRP A 86 23.43 1.47 -3.86
CA TRP A 86 24.41 2.33 -4.54
C TRP A 86 24.06 2.64 -6.00
N SER A 87 22.92 2.16 -6.51
CA SER A 87 22.40 2.57 -7.81
C SER A 87 22.03 4.05 -7.81
N ALA A 88 22.08 4.70 -8.98
CA ALA A 88 21.66 6.09 -9.11
C ALA A 88 20.20 6.25 -8.67
N ILE A 89 19.88 7.33 -7.95
CA ILE A 89 18.52 7.62 -7.44
C ILE A 89 17.48 7.57 -8.57
N LYS A 90 17.84 8.10 -9.75
CA LYS A 90 16.97 8.08 -10.92
C LYS A 90 16.62 6.66 -11.37
N GLU A 91 17.61 5.77 -11.47
CA GLU A 91 17.41 4.37 -11.86
C GLU A 91 16.60 3.63 -10.80
N MET A 92 16.87 3.88 -9.52
CA MET A 92 16.08 3.36 -8.40
C MET A 92 14.61 3.76 -8.52
N ARG A 93 14.34 5.05 -8.74
CA ARG A 93 12.97 5.58 -8.91
C ARG A 93 12.26 4.90 -10.08
N GLU A 94 12.90 4.79 -11.23
CA GLU A 94 12.34 4.14 -12.42
C GLU A 94 11.99 2.67 -12.15
N ALA A 95 12.89 1.93 -11.49
CA ALA A 95 12.66 0.54 -11.13
C ALA A 95 11.50 0.37 -10.13
N VAL A 96 11.41 1.25 -9.14
CA VAL A 96 10.32 1.26 -8.15
C VAL A 96 8.98 1.64 -8.79
N PHE A 97 8.96 2.62 -9.70
CA PHE A 97 7.74 3.02 -10.41
C PHE A 97 7.23 1.90 -11.33
N LYS A 98 8.14 1.20 -12.02
CA LYS A 98 7.77 0.01 -12.81
C LYS A 98 7.08 -1.03 -11.93
N MET A 99 7.69 -1.38 -10.80
CA MET A 99 7.14 -2.35 -9.86
C MET A 99 5.77 -1.92 -9.31
N ALA A 100 5.63 -0.65 -8.94
CA ALA A 100 4.35 -0.11 -8.48
C ALA A 100 3.27 -0.15 -9.57
N SER A 101 3.62 0.13 -10.82
CA SER A 101 2.69 0.01 -11.95
C SER A 101 2.21 -1.43 -12.14
N GLU A 102 3.13 -2.41 -12.06
CA GLU A 102 2.82 -3.84 -12.17
C GLU A 102 1.90 -4.30 -11.04
N ALA A 103 2.18 -3.88 -9.80
CA ALA A 103 1.37 -4.21 -8.63
C ALA A 103 -0.03 -3.57 -8.68
N LEU A 104 -0.13 -2.31 -9.10
CA LEU A 104 -1.41 -1.60 -9.25
C LEU A 104 -2.26 -2.22 -10.37
N GLU A 105 -1.64 -2.70 -11.46
CA GLU A 105 -2.34 -3.42 -12.53
C GLU A 105 -2.96 -4.73 -12.01
N VAL A 106 -2.20 -5.53 -11.27
CA VAL A 106 -2.69 -6.76 -10.63
C VAL A 106 -3.83 -6.44 -9.65
N ALA A 107 -3.68 -5.39 -8.84
CA ALA A 107 -4.71 -4.96 -7.89
C ALA A 107 -5.99 -4.50 -8.61
N ALA A 108 -5.86 -3.74 -9.70
CA ALA A 108 -6.99 -3.28 -10.49
C ALA A 108 -7.79 -4.46 -11.07
N LEU A 109 -7.10 -5.44 -11.64
CA LEU A 109 -7.72 -6.68 -12.13
C LEU A 109 -8.33 -7.54 -11.02
N SER A 110 -7.84 -7.39 -9.79
CA SER A 110 -8.39 -8.00 -8.58
C SER A 110 -9.58 -7.21 -8.01
N GLY A 111 -9.97 -6.09 -8.62
CA GLY A 111 -11.09 -5.25 -8.21
C GLY A 111 -10.83 -4.42 -6.96
N VAL A 112 -9.56 -4.16 -6.63
CA VAL A 112 -9.17 -3.31 -5.49
C VAL A 112 -9.72 -1.89 -5.66
N ASN A 113 -10.26 -1.34 -4.58
CA ASN A 113 -10.81 0.01 -4.52
C ASN A 113 -9.84 0.98 -3.84
N VAL A 114 -9.16 0.52 -2.79
CA VAL A 114 -8.17 1.30 -2.05
C VAL A 114 -6.87 0.52 -2.00
N PHE A 115 -5.77 1.12 -2.43
CA PHE A 115 -4.46 0.48 -2.46
C PHE A 115 -3.47 1.27 -1.60
N CYS A 116 -2.72 0.56 -0.75
CA CYS A 116 -1.76 1.16 0.17
C CYS A 116 -0.38 0.56 -0.03
N PHE A 117 0.61 1.43 -0.21
CA PHE A 117 2.03 1.06 -0.20
C PHE A 117 2.59 1.03 1.23
N GLN A 118 3.71 0.33 1.41
CA GLN A 118 4.49 0.38 2.65
C GLN A 118 5.12 1.77 2.90
N GLU A 119 5.65 1.97 4.11
CA GLU A 119 6.35 3.21 4.47
C GLU A 119 7.56 3.47 3.55
N ALA A 120 7.71 4.73 3.09
CA ALA A 120 8.82 5.18 2.25
C ALA A 120 9.10 4.26 1.05
N TRP A 121 8.04 3.72 0.44
CA TRP A 121 8.12 2.66 -0.58
C TRP A 121 8.97 3.03 -1.80
N ASN A 122 9.10 4.32 -2.10
CA ASN A 122 9.84 4.85 -3.25
C ASN A 122 11.35 5.07 -2.99
N MET A 123 11.89 4.59 -1.86
CA MET A 123 13.32 4.70 -1.55
C MET A 123 13.82 3.49 -0.73
N PRO A 124 15.13 3.21 -0.73
CA PRO A 124 15.72 2.34 0.29
C PRO A 124 15.49 2.92 1.69
N PHE A 125 15.24 2.07 2.68
CA PHE A 125 15.12 2.50 4.08
C PHE A 125 16.49 2.86 4.66
N ALA A 126 17.00 4.02 4.27
CA ALA A 126 18.37 4.46 4.56
C ALA A 126 18.53 5.17 5.91
N PHE A 127 17.46 5.32 6.71
CA PHE A 127 17.51 6.09 7.95
C PHE A 127 18.46 5.52 9.01
N CYS A 128 18.88 4.26 8.86
CA CYS A 128 19.90 3.63 9.68
C CYS A 128 21.31 4.22 9.48
N THR A 129 21.62 4.77 8.30
CA THR A 129 22.94 5.32 7.99
C THR A 129 23.21 6.65 8.68
N ARG A 130 22.15 7.42 8.98
CA ARG A 130 22.20 8.81 9.49
C ARG A 130 22.84 9.80 8.52
N GLU A 131 23.18 9.37 7.31
CA GLU A 131 23.74 10.20 6.27
C GLU A 131 22.62 11.02 5.60
N LYS A 132 22.84 12.31 5.38
CA LYS A 132 21.87 13.15 4.65
C LYS A 132 22.03 13.03 3.15
N GLN A 133 23.28 12.96 2.68
CA GLN A 133 23.61 12.81 1.27
C GLN A 133 23.89 11.34 0.98
N HIS A 134 23.34 10.73 -0.07
CA HIS A 134 22.42 11.29 -1.06
C HIS A 134 20.92 11.06 -0.71
N TRP A 135 20.63 10.50 0.47
CA TRP A 135 19.30 10.01 0.85
C TRP A 135 18.20 11.08 0.88
N CYS A 136 18.51 12.31 1.26
CA CYS A 136 17.52 13.40 1.28
C CYS A 136 17.09 13.87 -0.13
N GLU A 137 17.79 13.46 -1.20
CA GLU A 137 17.38 13.75 -2.59
C GLU A 137 16.15 12.95 -3.02
N TYR A 138 15.82 11.86 -2.30
CA TYR A 138 14.54 11.16 -2.47
C TYR A 138 13.33 11.97 -1.98
N ALA A 139 13.54 13.04 -1.21
CA ALA A 139 12.45 13.86 -0.69
C ALA A 139 11.78 14.66 -1.81
N GLU A 140 10.46 14.51 -1.95
CA GLU A 140 9.67 15.13 -3.03
C GLU A 140 8.53 15.99 -2.47
N ILE A 141 8.03 16.95 -3.25
CA ILE A 141 6.84 17.73 -2.87
C ILE A 141 5.63 16.77 -2.78
N ALA A 142 4.89 16.81 -1.67
CA ALA A 142 3.79 15.86 -1.44
C ALA A 142 2.70 15.88 -2.53
N GLU A 143 2.32 17.06 -3.04
CA GLU A 143 1.19 17.19 -3.99
C GLU A 143 1.62 17.08 -5.47
N HIS A 144 2.79 17.62 -5.81
CA HIS A 144 3.25 17.75 -7.20
C HIS A 144 4.57 17.02 -7.50
N GLY A 145 5.10 16.28 -6.54
CA GLY A 145 6.28 15.43 -6.71
C GLY A 145 6.07 14.38 -7.80
N SER A 146 7.17 13.84 -8.32
CA SER A 146 7.15 12.87 -9.41
C SER A 146 6.36 11.62 -9.03
N THR A 147 6.47 11.18 -7.77
CA THR A 147 5.76 10.01 -7.24
C THR A 147 4.26 10.24 -7.19
N THR A 148 3.81 11.36 -6.62
CA THR A 148 2.37 11.69 -6.58
C THR A 148 1.80 11.89 -7.98
N SER A 149 2.52 12.58 -8.86
CA SER A 149 2.07 12.80 -10.24
C SER A 149 1.88 11.49 -11.01
N PHE A 150 2.85 10.58 -10.92
CA PHE A 150 2.77 9.23 -11.47
C PHE A 150 1.55 8.45 -10.93
N LEU A 151 1.33 8.49 -9.62
CA LEU A 151 0.22 7.77 -8.99
C LEU A 151 -1.14 8.39 -9.29
N LYS A 152 -1.26 9.71 -9.49
CA LYS A 152 -2.51 10.37 -9.91
C LYS A 152 -3.02 9.81 -11.24
N GLU A 153 -2.12 9.56 -12.19
CA GLU A 153 -2.48 8.95 -13.48
C GLU A 153 -3.01 7.52 -13.31
N LEU A 154 -2.36 6.72 -12.48
CA LEU A 154 -2.76 5.33 -12.23
C LEU A 154 -4.04 5.24 -11.40
N ALA A 155 -4.21 6.08 -10.38
CA ALA A 155 -5.43 6.18 -9.59
C ALA A 155 -6.64 6.43 -10.48
N LYS A 156 -6.54 7.42 -11.38
CA LYS A 156 -7.57 7.72 -12.39
C LYS A 156 -7.79 6.57 -13.36
N ARG A 157 -6.72 5.98 -13.89
CA ARG A 157 -6.79 4.87 -14.86
C ARG A 157 -7.53 3.67 -14.30
N TYR A 158 -7.26 3.32 -13.04
CA TYR A 158 -7.79 2.13 -12.41
C TYR A 158 -9.01 2.40 -11.53
N ASN A 159 -9.47 3.66 -11.44
CA ASN A 159 -10.56 4.09 -10.57
C ASN A 159 -10.34 3.60 -9.12
N MET A 160 -9.15 3.91 -8.59
CA MET A 160 -8.63 3.37 -7.33
C MET A 160 -8.05 4.48 -6.47
N VAL A 161 -8.43 4.54 -5.20
CA VAL A 161 -7.78 5.41 -4.21
C VAL A 161 -6.41 4.83 -3.89
N ILE A 162 -5.38 5.68 -3.88
CA ILE A 162 -4.00 5.26 -3.60
C ILE A 162 -3.46 6.03 -2.38
N ILE A 163 -2.90 5.29 -1.42
CA ILE A 163 -2.20 5.83 -0.25
C ILE A 163 -0.70 5.60 -0.44
N SER A 164 0.07 6.68 -0.45
CA SER A 164 1.49 6.69 -0.81
C SER A 164 2.34 7.34 0.28
N PRO A 165 2.93 6.55 1.19
CA PRO A 165 3.90 7.04 2.17
C PRO A 165 5.25 7.38 1.52
N ILE A 166 5.65 8.64 1.56
CA ILE A 166 6.89 9.15 0.94
C ILE A 166 7.69 9.99 1.93
N LEU A 167 8.97 10.23 1.58
CA LEU A 167 9.74 11.31 2.15
C LEU A 167 9.30 12.63 1.48
N GLU A 168 8.72 13.54 2.24
CA GLU A 168 8.25 14.82 1.75
C GLU A 168 9.32 15.90 1.94
N ARG A 169 9.48 16.77 0.94
CA ARG A 169 10.16 18.07 1.04
C ARG A 169 9.12 19.18 1.03
N ASP A 170 9.07 19.95 2.11
CA ASP A 170 8.16 21.10 2.26
C ASP A 170 8.88 22.40 1.87
N GLU A 171 8.85 22.72 0.57
CA GLU A 171 9.51 23.91 0.02
C GLU A 171 8.94 25.24 0.57
N VAL A 172 7.68 25.26 0.99
CA VAL A 172 7.04 26.44 1.59
C VAL A 172 7.61 26.72 2.99
N HIS A 173 8.06 25.69 3.69
CA HIS A 173 8.63 25.77 5.03
C HIS A 173 10.12 25.43 5.04
N ASN A 174 10.91 26.17 4.24
CA ASN A 174 12.37 26.10 4.20
C ASN A 174 12.92 24.69 3.91
N ASP A 175 12.35 23.99 2.93
CA ASP A 175 12.77 22.64 2.50
C ASP A 175 12.77 21.60 3.64
N THR A 176 11.94 21.79 4.66
CA THR A 176 11.85 20.87 5.80
C THR A 176 11.40 19.50 5.31
N ILE A 177 12.09 18.45 5.77
CA ILE A 177 11.78 17.08 5.40
C ILE A 177 10.79 16.46 6.39
N TRP A 178 9.84 15.68 5.88
CA TRP A 178 8.80 15.00 6.64
C TRP A 178 8.60 13.56 6.17
N ASN A 179 8.13 12.70 7.07
CA ASN A 179 7.57 11.41 6.69
C ASN A 179 6.05 11.56 6.54
N THR A 180 5.56 11.29 5.33
CA THR A 180 4.23 11.76 4.92
C THR A 180 3.49 10.71 4.12
N ALA A 181 2.29 10.34 4.56
CA ALA A 181 1.32 9.61 3.77
C ALA A 181 0.49 10.58 2.91
N VAL A 182 0.60 10.44 1.59
CA VAL A 182 -0.23 11.17 0.61
C VAL A 182 -1.45 10.32 0.25
N VAL A 183 -2.63 10.94 0.16
CA VAL A 183 -3.88 10.27 -0.25
C VAL A 183 -4.34 10.84 -1.60
N ILE A 184 -4.50 9.96 -2.57
CA ILE A 184 -4.92 10.28 -3.94
C ILE A 184 -6.29 9.63 -4.18
N ASP A 185 -7.26 10.42 -4.62
CA ASP A 185 -8.61 9.91 -4.92
C ASP A 185 -8.62 9.06 -6.19
N ASN A 186 -9.66 8.24 -6.36
CA ASN A 186 -9.88 7.42 -7.56
C ASN A 186 -10.05 8.23 -8.86
N HIS A 187 -10.30 9.54 -8.78
CA HIS A 187 -10.33 10.44 -9.94
C HIS A 187 -8.94 10.97 -10.33
N GLY A 188 -7.91 10.66 -9.54
CA GLY A 188 -6.55 11.17 -9.69
C GLY A 188 -6.33 12.52 -9.02
N ASP A 189 -7.24 12.98 -8.16
CA ASP A 189 -7.09 14.22 -7.41
C ASP A 189 -6.29 13.99 -6.13
N TYR A 190 -5.45 14.97 -5.77
CA TYR A 190 -4.78 14.95 -4.46
C TYR A 190 -5.78 15.35 -3.38
N LEU A 191 -6.08 14.46 -2.44
CA LEU A 191 -7.02 14.73 -1.35
C LEU A 191 -6.35 15.41 -0.15
N GLY A 192 -5.05 15.18 0.03
CA GLY A 192 -4.29 15.71 1.13
C GLY A 192 -3.19 14.77 1.59
N LYS A 193 -2.65 15.08 2.77
CA LYS A 193 -1.53 14.37 3.36
C LYS A 193 -1.65 14.26 4.88
N HIS A 194 -0.98 13.27 5.46
CA HIS A 194 -0.78 13.10 6.89
C HIS A 194 0.70 12.89 7.19
N ARG A 195 1.26 13.69 8.10
CA ARG A 195 2.66 13.58 8.56
C ARG A 195 2.74 12.72 9.81
N LYS A 196 3.76 11.86 9.89
CA LYS A 196 3.99 10.91 10.99
C LYS A 196 4.02 11.63 12.35
N ASN A 197 3.03 11.36 13.21
CA ASN A 197 2.88 12.06 14.50
C ASN A 197 3.98 11.71 15.51
N HIS A 198 4.46 10.47 15.52
CA HIS A 198 5.43 9.99 16.49
C HIS A 198 6.66 9.43 15.77
N ILE A 199 7.82 10.02 16.03
CA ILE A 199 9.07 9.67 15.35
C ILE A 199 9.92 8.78 16.26
N PRO A 200 10.27 7.55 15.83
CA PRO A 200 11.15 6.68 16.60
C PRO A 200 12.56 7.28 16.71
N ARG A 201 13.22 6.95 17.82
CA ARG A 201 14.59 7.36 18.15
C ARG A 201 15.45 6.20 18.64
N VAL A 202 15.07 4.96 18.28
CA VAL A 202 15.60 3.73 18.90
C VAL A 202 16.42 2.93 17.88
N GLY A 203 17.65 2.57 18.26
CA GLY A 203 18.51 1.69 17.46
C GLY A 203 18.82 2.24 16.07
N ASP A 204 18.55 1.44 15.05
CA ASP A 204 18.74 1.81 13.64
C ASP A 204 17.61 2.69 13.09
N PHE A 205 16.51 2.86 13.82
CA PHE A 205 15.42 3.78 13.47
C PHE A 205 15.76 5.20 13.94
N ASN A 206 16.79 5.79 13.32
CA ASN A 206 17.26 7.16 13.61
C ASN A 206 16.50 8.22 12.80
N GLU A 207 15.21 8.02 12.61
CA GLU A 207 14.33 8.84 11.77
C GLU A 207 14.31 10.32 12.19
N SER A 208 14.43 10.60 13.50
CA SER A 208 14.52 11.96 14.02
C SER A 208 15.71 12.79 13.52
N THR A 209 16.70 12.16 12.88
CA THR A 209 17.82 12.85 12.21
C THR A 209 17.37 13.51 10.90
N TYR A 210 16.29 13.02 10.30
CA TYR A 210 15.80 13.40 8.98
C TYR A 210 14.57 14.28 9.03
N TYR A 211 13.61 14.00 9.93
CA TYR A 211 12.32 14.70 9.97
C TYR A 211 11.76 14.85 11.39
N PHE A 212 10.84 15.81 11.52
CA PHE A 212 10.21 16.20 12.79
C PHE A 212 8.85 15.50 13.00
N GLU A 213 8.35 15.57 14.23
CA GLU A 213 7.01 15.11 14.60
C GLU A 213 5.93 15.89 13.84
N GLY A 214 4.98 15.16 13.25
CA GLY A 214 3.99 15.70 12.33
C GLY A 214 3.09 16.78 12.94
N ASN A 215 2.75 17.77 12.11
CA ASN A 215 1.88 18.90 12.48
C ASN A 215 0.48 18.83 11.83
N THR A 216 0.09 17.66 11.30
CA THR A 216 -1.20 17.49 10.58
C THR A 216 -2.33 16.93 11.46
N GLY A 217 -2.06 16.61 12.73
CA GLY A 217 -3.05 16.04 13.64
C GLY A 217 -3.46 14.61 13.24
N HIS A 218 -4.77 14.33 13.26
CA HIS A 218 -5.33 13.01 12.94
C HIS A 218 -6.43 13.14 11.86
N PRO A 219 -6.04 13.47 10.61
CA PRO A 219 -7.02 13.73 9.56
C PRO A 219 -7.72 12.43 9.14
N VAL A 220 -9.01 12.55 8.81
CA VAL A 220 -9.79 11.48 8.18
C VAL A 220 -10.16 11.92 6.77
N PHE A 221 -9.77 11.13 5.77
CA PHE A 221 -10.02 11.43 4.37
C PHE A 221 -11.34 10.82 3.93
N LYS A 222 -12.29 11.66 3.56
CA LYS A 222 -13.51 11.23 2.88
C LYS A 222 -13.22 11.06 1.40
N VAL A 223 -13.07 9.81 0.98
CA VAL A 223 -12.86 9.44 -0.43
C VAL A 223 -14.19 9.32 -1.17
N THR A 224 -14.15 9.42 -2.50
CA THR A 224 -15.35 9.25 -3.32
C THR A 224 -15.95 7.85 -3.16
N GLU A 225 -17.27 7.71 -3.29
CA GLU A 225 -17.92 6.40 -3.17
C GLU A 225 -17.52 5.48 -4.33
N ILE A 226 -16.69 4.49 -4.01
CA ILE A 226 -16.30 3.45 -4.96
C ILE A 226 -17.38 2.37 -4.94
N GLN A 227 -18.24 2.35 -5.97
CA GLN A 227 -19.20 1.27 -6.15
C GLN A 227 -18.45 -0.01 -6.53
N CYS A 228 -18.57 -1.05 -5.71
CA CYS A 228 -18.09 -2.38 -6.04
C CYS A 228 -18.99 -2.95 -7.15
N SER A 229 -18.76 -2.57 -8.41
CA SER A 229 -19.42 -3.23 -9.53
C SER A 229 -18.82 -4.62 -9.65
N GLN A 230 -19.54 -5.65 -9.20
CA GLN A 230 -19.41 -6.94 -9.86
C GLN A 230 -19.65 -6.66 -11.35
N ALA A 231 -18.63 -6.95 -12.16
CA ALA A 231 -18.54 -6.74 -13.60
C ALA A 231 -19.87 -6.39 -14.28
N ASN A 232 -20.00 -5.16 -14.78
CA ASN A 232 -20.78 -4.86 -15.96
C ASN A 232 -20.36 -3.48 -16.50
N LEU A 233 -19.93 -3.46 -17.76
CA LEU A 233 -20.02 -2.25 -18.59
C LEU A 233 -21.39 -1.62 -18.34
N ARG A 234 -21.45 -0.45 -17.70
CA ARG A 234 -22.64 0.39 -17.81
C ARG A 234 -22.59 1.07 -19.17
N ALA A 235 -23.11 0.38 -20.18
CA ALA A 235 -23.68 1.03 -21.34
C ALA A 235 -24.79 1.97 -20.82
N HIS A 236 -24.63 3.26 -21.07
CA HIS A 236 -25.63 4.28 -20.78
C HIS A 236 -26.85 4.04 -21.69
N LEU A 237 -27.90 3.41 -21.18
CA LEU A 237 -29.21 3.40 -21.82
C LEU A 237 -30.10 4.43 -21.12
N SER A 238 -30.14 5.65 -21.65
CA SER A 238 -31.17 6.63 -21.28
C SER A 238 -32.44 6.32 -22.05
N ARG A 239 -33.54 6.07 -21.32
CA ARG A 239 -34.89 6.03 -21.91
C ARG A 239 -35.31 7.49 -22.15
N LYS A 240 -35.44 7.91 -23.41
CA LYS A 240 -36.18 9.14 -23.73
C LYS A 240 -37.65 8.87 -23.40
N LEU A 241 -38.23 9.73 -22.56
CA LEU A 241 -39.67 9.99 -22.59
C LEU A 241 -39.97 10.85 -23.82
#